data_AF-A0A8T6L519-F1
#
_entry.id   AF-A0A8T6L519-F1
#
_cell.length_a   1.000
_cell.length_b   1.000
_cell.length_c   1.000
_cell.angle_alpha   90.00
_cell.angle_beta   90.00
_cell.angle_gamma   90.00
#
_symmetry.space_group_name_H-M   'P 1'
#
loop_
_entity.id
_entity.type
_entity.pdbx_description
1 polymer ?
#
loop_
_entity_poly.entity_id
_entity_poly.type
_entity_poly.pdbx_seq_one_letter_code
_entity_poly.pdbx_strand_id
1 'polypeptide(L)'
;MASFPTSPDVLTTAWLSEALGYSVRGFRVSHFSEGAGVMALVTRLHLEADQGPDSLIAKFPSPAAENRAVAQLYNMYGREVHFYQQIAEAIHLRTPACQYAEFDPDTNDFVLLIEDLQGLRIGDQVVGCTRQEALAVIDAIAELHSSGWGAGAPAVISHNNAMQRDGMIGGFQAGWPAVLEHFGDLIPEAALPVGERIPDLVAPLLERLCAEPTCLAHADVRLDNIFFGKDEIVLVDWQSVCVSAPEQDLAYFVTQSLPPKVRAEEDWLAHYHASLTARGIDYPIERCRERFVVASLYLLCYAVIIAGTLDLGNERGQALGRTLLGNAMSALDEMGAFTFASNFP
;
A
#
# COMPACT_ATOMS: atom_id res chain seq x y z
N MET A 1 14.98 -22.21 16.22
CA MET A 1 15.01 -22.37 14.75
C MET A 1 13.57 -22.40 14.30
N ALA A 2 13.21 -21.60 13.30
CA ALA A 2 11.85 -21.58 12.78
C ALA A 2 11.43 -22.98 12.28
N SER A 3 10.14 -23.31 12.42
CA SER A 3 9.52 -24.55 11.91
C SER A 3 9.40 -24.60 10.38
N PHE A 4 9.68 -23.49 9.71
CA PHE A 4 9.48 -23.30 8.27
C PHE A 4 10.72 -22.70 7.57
N PRO A 5 10.84 -22.87 6.25
CA PRO A 5 11.86 -22.25 5.40
C PRO A 5 11.84 -20.72 5.49
N THR A 6 13.00 -20.11 5.75
CA THR A 6 13.15 -18.64 5.85
C THR A 6 13.78 -18.01 4.60
N SER A 7 14.14 -18.83 3.61
CA SER A 7 14.62 -18.38 2.30
C SER A 7 14.33 -19.43 1.22
N PRO A 8 14.39 -19.06 -0.07
CA PRO A 8 14.21 -20.00 -1.17
C PRO A 8 15.23 -21.16 -1.17
N ASP A 9 16.45 -20.93 -0.68
CA ASP A 9 17.55 -21.91 -0.71
C ASP A 9 17.33 -23.10 0.23
N VAL A 10 16.48 -22.93 1.25
CA VAL A 10 16.17 -23.97 2.24
C VAL A 10 14.81 -24.64 1.98
N LEU A 11 14.11 -24.27 0.89
CA LEU A 11 12.90 -24.96 0.45
C LEU A 11 13.22 -26.40 0.04
N THR A 12 12.31 -27.32 0.37
CA THR A 12 12.38 -28.71 -0.07
C THR A 12 11.05 -29.17 -0.63
N THR A 13 11.06 -30.16 -1.53
CA THR A 13 9.83 -30.79 -2.05
C THR A 13 9.01 -31.44 -0.95
N ALA A 14 9.66 -31.99 0.08
CA ALA A 14 9.00 -32.57 1.25
C ALA A 14 8.19 -31.50 2.01
N TRP A 15 8.82 -30.37 2.33
CA TRP A 15 8.14 -29.27 3.02
C TRP A 15 7.04 -28.66 2.15
N LEU A 16 7.30 -28.40 0.86
CA LEU A 16 6.27 -27.89 -0.06
C LEU A 16 5.07 -28.84 -0.16
N SER A 17 5.32 -30.16 -0.18
CA SER A 17 4.24 -31.14 -0.24
C SER A 17 3.37 -31.15 1.02
N GLU A 18 4.00 -30.98 2.19
CA GLU A 18 3.29 -30.84 3.47
C GLU A 18 2.49 -29.54 3.53
N ALA A 19 3.14 -28.40 3.22
CA ALA A 19 2.54 -27.07 3.26
C ALA A 19 1.34 -26.94 2.31
N LEU A 20 1.43 -27.52 1.11
CA LEU A 20 0.40 -27.41 0.06
C LEU A 20 -0.65 -28.52 0.12
N GLY A 21 -0.40 -29.58 0.90
CA GLY A 21 -1.32 -30.72 1.03
C GLY A 21 -1.39 -31.67 -0.18
N TYR A 22 -0.45 -31.56 -1.13
CA TYR A 22 -0.34 -32.45 -2.30
C TYR A 22 1.12 -32.72 -2.68
N SER A 23 1.37 -33.78 -3.46
CA SER A 23 2.74 -34.19 -3.81
C SER A 23 3.39 -33.25 -4.82
N VAL A 24 4.44 -32.56 -4.40
CA VAL A 24 5.37 -31.78 -5.24
C VAL A 24 6.61 -32.62 -5.50
N ARG A 25 6.89 -32.95 -6.77
CA ARG A 25 8.05 -33.78 -7.17
C ARG A 25 9.30 -32.97 -7.43
N GLY A 26 9.14 -31.72 -7.83
CA GLY A 26 10.20 -30.81 -8.19
C GLY A 26 9.71 -29.37 -8.15
N PHE A 27 10.64 -28.42 -8.09
CA PHE A 27 10.33 -27.01 -8.23
C PHE A 27 11.54 -26.23 -8.74
N ARG A 28 11.29 -25.05 -9.29
CA ARG A 28 12.32 -24.10 -9.69
C ARG A 28 11.98 -22.70 -9.18
N VAL A 29 12.96 -22.00 -8.62
CA VAL A 29 12.81 -20.63 -8.15
C VAL A 29 13.19 -19.66 -9.27
N SER A 30 12.38 -18.61 -9.47
CA SER A 30 12.73 -17.43 -10.27
C SER A 30 12.68 -16.20 -9.37
N HIS A 31 13.77 -15.44 -9.34
CA HIS A 31 13.83 -14.19 -8.60
C HIS A 31 13.24 -13.07 -9.45
N PHE A 32 12.40 -12.23 -8.85
CA PHE A 32 12.08 -10.94 -9.46
C PHE A 32 13.31 -10.04 -9.28
N SER A 33 13.64 -9.25 -10.30
CA SER A 33 14.79 -8.34 -10.24
C SER A 33 14.70 -7.46 -8.99
N GLU A 34 15.71 -7.59 -8.12
CA GLU A 34 15.81 -6.92 -6.83
C GLU A 34 16.02 -5.42 -7.06
N GLY A 35 15.02 -4.61 -6.69
CA GLY A 35 15.19 -3.16 -6.57
C GLY A 35 15.63 -2.77 -5.16
N ALA A 36 16.40 -1.70 -5.03
CA ALA A 36 16.58 -1.03 -3.74
C ALA A 36 15.19 -0.61 -3.21
N GLY A 37 14.83 -1.06 -2.00
CA GLY A 37 13.55 -0.73 -1.35
C GLY A 37 12.52 -1.86 -1.22
N VAL A 38 12.84 -3.08 -1.65
CA VAL A 38 11.93 -4.23 -1.46
C VAL A 38 11.98 -4.71 0.00
N MET A 39 10.85 -4.58 0.72
CA MET A 39 10.73 -4.90 2.15
C MET A 39 10.71 -6.41 2.44
N ALA A 40 10.39 -7.26 1.47
CA ALA A 40 10.37 -8.73 1.58
C ALA A 40 10.93 -9.38 0.31
N LEU A 41 11.72 -10.45 0.42
CA LEU A 41 12.16 -11.20 -0.75
C LEU A 41 10.96 -11.86 -1.42
N VAL A 42 10.66 -11.48 -2.66
CA VAL A 42 9.59 -12.07 -3.48
C VAL A 42 10.21 -12.95 -4.55
N THR A 43 9.73 -14.19 -4.65
CA THR A 43 10.16 -15.15 -5.67
C THR A 43 8.96 -15.84 -6.29
N ARG A 44 9.14 -16.33 -7.52
CA ARG A 44 8.18 -17.24 -8.15
C ARG A 44 8.68 -18.66 -8.04
N LEU A 45 7.86 -19.54 -7.48
CA LEU A 45 8.07 -20.98 -7.49
C LEU A 45 7.32 -21.58 -8.67
N HIS A 46 8.03 -22.24 -9.58
CA HIS A 46 7.45 -23.10 -10.61
C HIS A 46 7.38 -24.51 -10.03
N LEU A 47 6.21 -25.13 -10.01
CA LEU A 47 5.96 -26.41 -9.34
C LEU A 47 5.83 -27.55 -10.35
N GLU A 48 6.39 -28.71 -10.00
CA GLU A 48 6.16 -29.97 -10.72
C GLU A 48 5.28 -30.87 -9.85
N ALA A 49 3.97 -30.81 -10.05
CA ALA A 49 2.96 -31.57 -9.32
C ALA A 49 1.82 -32.05 -10.25
N ASP A 50 1.07 -33.08 -9.84
CA ASP A 50 -0.12 -33.54 -10.59
C ASP A 50 -1.39 -32.74 -10.25
N GLN A 51 -1.33 -31.94 -9.18
CA GLN A 51 -2.43 -31.17 -8.62
C GLN A 51 -1.91 -29.78 -8.22
N GLY A 52 -2.82 -28.82 -8.10
CA GLY A 52 -2.47 -27.45 -7.77
C GLY A 52 -2.03 -26.61 -8.98
N PRO A 53 -1.60 -25.36 -8.76
CA PRO A 53 -1.15 -24.48 -9.82
C PRO A 53 0.27 -24.84 -10.30
N ASP A 54 0.58 -24.50 -11.55
CA ASP A 54 1.93 -24.63 -12.12
C ASP A 54 2.95 -23.70 -11.43
N SER A 55 2.48 -22.68 -10.72
CA SER A 55 3.33 -21.71 -10.05
C SER A 55 2.66 -21.01 -8.87
N LEU A 56 3.49 -20.57 -7.91
CA LEU A 56 3.13 -19.74 -6.77
C LEU A 56 4.11 -18.58 -6.60
N ILE A 57 3.69 -17.54 -5.90
CA ILE A 57 4.59 -16.54 -5.33
C ILE A 57 4.97 -16.97 -3.92
N ALA A 58 6.26 -16.96 -3.61
CA ALA A 58 6.79 -17.18 -2.28
C ALA A 58 7.48 -15.90 -1.77
N LYS A 59 7.01 -15.38 -0.63
CA LYS A 59 7.62 -14.25 0.08
C LYS A 59 8.36 -14.73 1.33
N PHE A 60 9.51 -14.12 1.58
CA PHE A 60 10.41 -14.37 2.71
C PHE A 60 10.95 -13.05 3.27
N PRO A 61 11.61 -13.04 4.44
CA PRO A 61 12.32 -11.86 4.93
C PRO A 61 13.29 -11.32 3.88
N SER A 62 13.42 -9.99 3.81
CA SER A 62 14.40 -9.35 2.93
C SER A 62 15.82 -9.82 3.25
N PRO A 63 16.71 -10.02 2.27
CA PRO A 63 18.11 -10.35 2.54
C PRO A 63 18.88 -9.16 3.15
N ALA A 64 18.41 -7.92 2.92
CA ALA A 64 19.00 -6.69 3.46
C ALA A 64 18.60 -6.49 4.93
N ALA A 65 19.59 -6.32 5.82
CA ALA A 65 19.36 -6.23 7.26
C ALA A 65 18.60 -4.95 7.65
N GLU A 66 18.90 -3.85 6.99
CA GLU A 66 18.24 -2.56 7.11
C GLU A 66 16.75 -2.63 6.76
N ASN A 67 16.38 -3.31 5.66
CA ASN A 67 14.97 -3.50 5.29
C ASN A 67 14.26 -4.41 6.29
N ARG A 68 14.91 -5.47 6.79
CA ARG A 68 14.35 -6.31 7.86
C ARG A 68 14.12 -5.52 9.15
N ALA A 69 15.03 -4.63 9.52
CA ALA A 69 14.89 -3.80 10.71
C ALA A 69 13.67 -2.87 10.60
N VAL A 70 13.45 -2.27 9.43
CA VAL A 70 12.24 -1.47 9.16
C VAL A 70 10.98 -2.34 9.18
N ALA A 71 11.00 -3.49 8.50
CA ALA A 71 9.87 -4.42 8.46
C ALA A 71 9.49 -4.93 9.87
N GLN A 72 10.47 -5.21 10.72
CA GLN A 72 10.27 -5.60 12.12
C GLN A 72 9.69 -4.44 12.92
N LEU A 73 10.24 -3.23 12.79
CA LEU A 73 9.76 -2.04 13.49
C LEU A 73 8.26 -1.85 13.27
N TYR A 74 7.80 -1.89 12.02
CA TYR A 74 6.38 -1.70 11.67
C TYR A 74 5.54 -3.00 11.61
N ASN A 75 6.10 -4.13 12.06
CA ASN A 75 5.50 -5.47 11.99
C ASN A 75 4.90 -5.82 10.61
N MET A 76 5.60 -5.47 9.53
CA MET A 76 5.10 -5.58 8.15
C MET A 76 4.80 -7.05 7.76
N TYR A 77 5.71 -7.96 8.10
CA TYR A 77 5.54 -9.40 7.80
C TYR A 77 4.39 -10.02 8.60
N GLY A 78 4.34 -9.75 9.91
CA GLY A 78 3.27 -10.25 10.77
C GLY A 78 1.90 -9.73 10.36
N ARG A 79 1.81 -8.48 9.90
CA ARG A 79 0.56 -7.88 9.39
C ARG A 79 0.08 -8.56 8.12
N GLU A 80 0.97 -8.82 7.16
CA GLU A 80 0.60 -9.51 5.93
C GLU A 80 0.19 -10.97 6.19
N VAL A 81 0.92 -11.69 7.04
CA VAL A 81 0.54 -13.07 7.42
C VAL A 81 -0.79 -13.09 8.15
N HIS A 82 -1.01 -12.18 9.12
CA HIS A 82 -2.29 -12.05 9.82
C HIS A 82 -3.44 -11.75 8.86
N PHE A 83 -3.21 -10.91 7.86
CA PHE A 83 -4.20 -10.63 6.83
C PHE A 83 -4.67 -11.90 6.11
N TYR A 84 -3.73 -12.68 5.56
CA TYR A 84 -4.09 -13.89 4.82
C TYR A 84 -4.65 -15.00 5.71
N GLN A 85 -4.24 -15.07 6.98
CA GLN A 85 -4.76 -16.08 7.91
C GLN A 85 -6.14 -15.75 8.47
N GLN A 86 -6.47 -14.49 8.70
CA GLN A 86 -7.62 -14.09 9.53
C GLN A 86 -8.60 -13.14 8.84
N ILE A 87 -8.20 -12.45 7.77
CA ILE A 87 -8.96 -11.33 7.19
C ILE A 87 -9.37 -11.58 5.74
N ALA A 88 -8.47 -12.14 4.92
CA ALA A 88 -8.66 -12.24 3.47
C ALA A 88 -9.96 -12.97 3.07
N GLU A 89 -10.39 -14.00 3.81
CA GLU A 89 -11.64 -14.73 3.54
C GLU A 89 -12.91 -13.97 3.96
N ALA A 90 -12.78 -12.99 4.86
CA ALA A 90 -13.90 -12.25 5.42
C ALA A 90 -14.21 -10.95 4.65
N ILE A 91 -13.31 -10.50 3.77
CA ILE A 91 -13.49 -9.28 2.98
C ILE A 91 -14.11 -9.58 1.61
N HIS A 92 -14.86 -8.61 1.09
CA HIS A 92 -15.42 -8.65 -0.25
C HIS A 92 -14.45 -7.92 -1.18
N LEU A 93 -13.28 -8.50 -1.41
CA LEU A 93 -12.32 -7.99 -2.38
C LEU A 93 -11.47 -9.15 -2.87
N ARG A 94 -11.18 -9.16 -4.17
CA ARG A 94 -10.27 -10.12 -4.75
C ARG A 94 -8.83 -9.88 -4.28
N THR A 95 -8.29 -10.89 -3.59
CA THR A 95 -6.89 -10.94 -3.11
C THR A 95 -6.25 -12.25 -3.57
N PRO A 96 -4.92 -12.33 -3.75
CA PRO A 96 -4.25 -13.57 -4.12
C PRO A 96 -4.66 -14.73 -3.21
N ALA A 97 -5.01 -15.89 -3.77
CA ALA A 97 -5.37 -17.04 -2.95
C ALA A 97 -4.16 -17.48 -2.11
N CYS A 98 -4.32 -17.50 -0.78
CA CYS A 98 -3.28 -17.97 0.13
C CYS A 98 -3.25 -19.50 0.16
N GLN A 99 -2.08 -20.07 -0.09
CA GLN A 99 -1.83 -21.51 0.01
C GLN A 99 -1.17 -21.88 1.33
N TYR A 100 -0.29 -21.01 1.85
CA TYR A 100 0.38 -21.19 3.13
C TYR A 100 0.86 -19.85 3.68
N ALA A 101 0.72 -19.62 4.98
CA ALA A 101 1.23 -18.42 5.64
C ALA A 101 1.66 -18.76 7.07
N GLU A 102 2.90 -18.44 7.43
CA GLU A 102 3.43 -18.63 8.79
C GLU A 102 4.40 -17.49 9.14
N PHE A 103 4.36 -17.06 10.40
CA PHE A 103 5.16 -15.98 10.96
C PHE A 103 5.63 -16.37 12.36
N ASP A 104 6.91 -16.16 12.65
CA ASP A 104 7.49 -16.33 13.98
C ASP A 104 7.76 -14.95 14.60
N PRO A 105 7.02 -14.54 15.64
CA PRO A 105 7.18 -13.23 16.27
C PRO A 105 8.51 -13.05 17.03
N ASP A 106 9.17 -14.14 17.42
CA ASP A 106 10.44 -14.07 18.18
C ASP A 106 11.62 -13.80 17.24
N THR A 107 11.59 -14.38 16.04
CA THR A 107 12.65 -14.23 15.03
C THR A 107 12.33 -13.17 13.98
N ASN A 108 11.05 -12.80 13.83
CA ASN A 108 10.50 -12.00 12.75
C ASN A 108 10.71 -12.64 11.36
N ASP A 109 10.92 -13.96 11.32
CA ASP A 109 10.93 -14.73 10.08
C ASP A 109 9.51 -15.04 9.63
N PHE A 110 9.30 -15.17 8.32
CA PHE A 110 8.00 -15.56 7.77
C PHE A 110 8.15 -16.34 6.46
N VAL A 111 7.10 -17.07 6.10
CA VAL A 111 6.92 -17.60 4.75
C VAL A 111 5.47 -17.39 4.34
N LEU A 112 5.27 -16.91 3.12
CA LEU A 112 3.95 -16.72 2.53
C LEU A 112 3.96 -17.29 1.10
N LEU A 113 3.12 -18.30 0.87
CA LEU A 113 2.86 -18.90 -0.44
C LEU A 113 1.48 -18.46 -0.90
N ILE A 114 1.43 -17.65 -1.96
CA ILE A 114 0.20 -17.10 -2.52
C ILE A 114 0.13 -17.36 -4.02
N GLU A 115 -1.08 -17.25 -4.56
CA GLU A 115 -1.37 -17.33 -5.99
C GLU A 115 -0.42 -16.47 -6.83
N ASP A 116 0.09 -17.05 -7.91
CA ASP A 116 0.79 -16.32 -8.95
C ASP A 116 -0.22 -15.82 -9.99
N LEU A 117 -0.41 -14.51 -10.02
CA LEU A 117 -1.39 -13.81 -10.87
C LEU A 117 -0.94 -13.72 -12.35
N GLN A 118 -0.34 -14.79 -12.87
CA GLN A 118 0.05 -14.84 -14.28
C GLN A 118 -1.17 -14.63 -15.18
N GLY A 119 -0.99 -13.85 -16.23
CA GLY A 119 -2.06 -13.47 -17.15
C GLY A 119 -2.78 -12.17 -16.78
N LEU A 120 -2.60 -11.66 -15.55
CA LEU A 120 -3.02 -10.31 -15.19
C LEU A 120 -1.89 -9.31 -15.46
N ARG A 121 -2.26 -8.07 -15.80
CA ARG A 121 -1.30 -6.98 -16.00
C ARG A 121 -1.13 -6.22 -14.71
N ILE A 122 0.09 -6.12 -14.20
CA ILE A 122 0.41 -5.20 -13.11
C ILE A 122 0.30 -3.74 -13.58
N GLY A 123 -0.22 -2.87 -12.71
CA GLY A 123 -0.18 -1.43 -12.92
C GLY A 123 1.26 -0.92 -12.93
N ASP A 124 1.46 0.28 -13.48
CA ASP A 124 2.76 0.94 -13.47
C ASP A 124 2.56 2.38 -12.99
N GLN A 125 3.16 2.70 -11.84
CA GLN A 125 3.01 4.00 -11.19
C GLN A 125 3.54 5.16 -12.05
N VAL A 126 4.54 4.92 -12.89
CA VAL A 126 5.16 5.94 -13.75
C VAL A 126 4.28 6.22 -14.97
N VAL A 127 3.68 5.18 -15.55
CA VAL A 127 2.77 5.31 -16.70
C VAL A 127 1.41 5.88 -16.28
N GLY A 128 0.95 5.54 -15.08
CA GLY A 128 -0.38 5.87 -14.60
C GLY A 128 -1.45 4.90 -15.13
N CYS A 129 -2.72 5.28 -14.98
CA CYS A 129 -3.85 4.49 -15.43
C CYS A 129 -4.84 5.32 -16.24
N THR A 130 -5.77 4.64 -16.92
CA THR A 130 -6.90 5.21 -17.63
C THR A 130 -8.06 5.52 -16.69
N ARG A 131 -9.02 6.35 -17.14
CA ARG A 131 -10.27 6.60 -16.40
C ARG A 131 -11.02 5.30 -16.05
N GLN A 132 -11.04 4.32 -16.96
CA GLN A 132 -11.75 3.06 -16.72
C GLN A 132 -11.07 2.22 -15.63
N GLU A 133 -9.75 2.16 -15.63
CA GLU A 133 -8.99 1.50 -14.56
C GLU A 133 -9.17 2.23 -13.23
N ALA A 134 -9.15 3.56 -13.22
CA ALA A 134 -9.37 4.35 -12.01
C ALA A 134 -10.76 4.10 -11.39
N LEU A 135 -11.82 4.03 -12.21
CA LEU A 135 -13.17 3.66 -11.75
C LEU A 135 -13.16 2.29 -11.07
N ALA A 136 -12.57 1.30 -11.72
CA ALA A 136 -12.53 -0.07 -11.20
C ALA A 136 -11.70 -0.16 -9.90
N VAL A 137 -10.58 0.56 -9.78
CA VAL A 137 -9.80 0.63 -8.53
C VAL A 137 -10.62 1.27 -7.42
N ILE A 138 -11.30 2.39 -7.68
CA ILE A 138 -12.07 3.09 -6.66
C ILE A 138 -13.28 2.26 -6.20
N ASP A 139 -13.92 1.53 -7.12
CA ASP A 139 -14.97 0.57 -6.76
C ASP A 139 -14.44 -0.58 -5.90
N ALA A 140 -13.23 -1.07 -6.17
CA ALA A 140 -12.55 -2.07 -5.35
C ALA A 140 -12.20 -1.54 -3.94
N ILE A 141 -11.73 -0.29 -3.84
CA ILE A 141 -11.50 0.38 -2.55
C ILE A 141 -12.83 0.47 -1.76
N ALA A 142 -13.92 0.87 -2.41
CA ALA A 142 -15.24 0.93 -1.77
C ALA A 142 -15.74 -0.46 -1.34
N GLU A 143 -15.45 -1.52 -2.10
CA GLU A 143 -15.77 -2.90 -1.76
C GLU A 143 -15.05 -3.33 -0.46
N LEU A 144 -13.72 -3.15 -0.42
CA LEU A 144 -12.89 -3.41 0.76
C LEU A 144 -13.45 -2.68 1.99
N HIS A 145 -13.61 -1.36 1.88
CA HIS A 145 -14.00 -0.52 3.00
C HIS A 145 -15.41 -0.84 3.50
N SER A 146 -16.33 -1.21 2.62
CA SER A 146 -17.68 -1.64 3.02
C SER A 146 -17.65 -2.95 3.83
N SER A 147 -16.76 -3.88 3.50
CA SER A 147 -16.63 -5.16 4.21
C SER A 147 -16.00 -5.00 5.60
N GLY A 148 -15.10 -4.03 5.75
CA GLY A 148 -14.43 -3.71 7.02
C GLY A 148 -14.99 -2.50 7.77
N TRP A 149 -16.17 -1.98 7.40
CA TRP A 149 -16.68 -0.71 7.91
C TRP A 149 -17.05 -0.75 9.38
N GLY A 150 -16.49 0.14 10.21
CA GLY A 150 -16.76 0.23 11.65
C GLY A 150 -16.37 -1.01 12.44
N ALA A 151 -15.83 -2.04 11.77
CA ALA A 151 -15.36 -3.25 12.39
C ALA A 151 -13.91 -3.02 12.82
N GLY A 152 -13.68 -2.95 14.12
CA GLY A 152 -12.34 -3.16 14.65
C GLY A 152 -11.92 -4.59 14.30
N ALA A 153 -11.10 -4.76 13.27
CA ALA A 153 -10.56 -6.06 12.93
C ALA A 153 -9.65 -6.52 14.08
N PRO A 154 -9.93 -7.68 14.73
CA PRO A 154 -9.14 -8.14 15.87
C PRO A 154 -7.66 -8.22 15.51
N ALA A 155 -6.82 -7.71 16.41
CA ALA A 155 -5.36 -7.66 16.25
C ALA A 155 -4.84 -6.85 15.03
N VAL A 156 -5.67 -6.03 14.39
CA VAL A 156 -5.22 -5.04 13.40
C VAL A 156 -4.92 -3.71 14.09
N ILE A 157 -3.72 -3.19 13.87
CA ILE A 157 -3.27 -1.95 14.49
C ILE A 157 -3.95 -0.73 13.86
N SER A 158 -4.24 0.28 14.69
CA SER A 158 -4.63 1.60 14.19
C SER A 158 -3.47 2.25 13.43
N HIS A 159 -3.79 2.89 12.30
CA HIS A 159 -2.80 3.69 11.56
C HIS A 159 -2.25 4.84 12.41
N ASN A 160 -3.10 5.49 13.22
CA ASN A 160 -2.65 6.50 14.18
C ASN A 160 -2.09 5.84 15.45
N ASN A 161 -0.80 5.50 15.41
CA ASN A 161 -0.04 5.04 16.56
C ASN A 161 1.27 5.85 16.71
N ALA A 162 1.91 5.75 17.88
CA ALA A 162 3.10 6.54 18.20
C ALA A 162 4.23 6.33 17.19
N MET A 163 4.49 5.08 16.81
CA MET A 163 5.55 4.73 15.88
C MET A 163 5.29 5.28 14.47
N GLN A 164 4.05 5.21 13.99
CA GLN A 164 3.66 5.80 12.72
C GLN A 164 3.89 7.32 12.73
N ARG A 165 3.48 8.01 13.82
CA ARG A 165 3.68 9.46 13.95
C ARG A 165 5.16 9.82 13.92
N ASP A 166 5.96 9.18 14.76
CA ASP A 166 7.40 9.46 14.87
C ASP A 166 8.12 9.17 13.55
N GLY A 167 7.77 8.07 12.87
CA GLY A 167 8.31 7.72 11.57
C GLY A 167 7.98 8.72 10.47
N MET A 168 6.72 9.19 10.39
CA MET A 168 6.31 10.20 9.41
C MET A 168 6.96 11.56 9.68
N ILE A 169 7.06 11.97 10.95
CA ILE A 169 7.73 13.22 11.35
C ILE A 169 9.21 13.17 10.96
N GLY A 170 9.95 12.16 11.42
CA GLY A 170 11.38 12.05 11.16
C GLY A 170 11.69 11.84 9.68
N GLY A 171 10.89 11.02 9.00
CA GLY A 171 11.00 10.79 7.56
C GLY A 171 10.76 12.06 6.76
N PHE A 172 9.72 12.84 7.09
CA PHE A 172 9.46 14.12 6.41
C PHE A 172 10.61 15.11 6.63
N GLN A 173 11.10 15.25 7.86
CA GLN A 173 12.22 16.14 8.20
C GLN A 173 13.49 15.79 7.42
N ALA A 174 13.75 14.50 7.20
CA ALA A 174 14.89 14.04 6.42
C ALA A 174 14.67 14.20 4.90
N GLY A 175 13.47 13.90 4.40
CA GLY A 175 13.16 13.87 2.97
C GLY A 175 12.92 15.26 2.36
N TRP A 176 12.33 16.20 3.11
CA TRP A 176 11.93 17.51 2.58
C TRP A 176 13.10 18.33 2.00
N PRO A 177 14.28 18.44 2.67
CA PRO A 177 15.43 19.12 2.08
C PRO A 177 15.90 18.50 0.76
N ALA A 178 15.95 17.16 0.68
CA ALA A 178 16.34 16.44 -0.53
C ALA A 178 15.32 16.65 -1.66
N VAL A 179 14.03 16.69 -1.33
CA VAL A 179 12.96 17.02 -2.28
C VAL A 179 13.12 18.44 -2.84
N LEU A 180 13.40 19.43 -1.99
CA LEU A 180 13.63 20.81 -2.44
C LEU A 180 14.87 20.91 -3.35
N GLU A 181 15.92 20.15 -3.06
CA GLU A 181 17.15 20.12 -3.84
C GLU A 181 16.95 19.47 -5.23
N HIS A 182 16.31 18.30 -5.27
CA HIS A 182 16.25 17.48 -6.48
C HIS A 182 14.96 17.63 -7.29
N PHE A 183 13.88 18.10 -6.66
CA PHE A 183 12.55 18.21 -7.25
C PHE A 183 11.89 19.56 -6.94
N GLY A 184 12.68 20.60 -6.63
CA GLY A 184 12.17 21.93 -6.30
C GLY A 184 11.27 22.54 -7.39
N ASP A 185 11.46 22.15 -8.65
CA ASP A 185 10.64 22.57 -9.79
C ASP A 185 9.22 21.98 -9.80
N LEU A 186 8.96 20.95 -8.99
CA LEU A 186 7.64 20.37 -8.78
C LEU A 186 6.84 21.04 -7.66
N ILE A 187 7.47 21.89 -6.83
CA ILE A 187 6.87 22.38 -5.59
C ILE A 187 6.15 23.71 -5.83
N PRO A 188 4.81 23.77 -5.68
CA PRO A 188 4.07 25.03 -5.78
C PRO A 188 4.51 26.01 -4.68
N GLU A 189 4.45 27.31 -4.96
CA GLU A 189 4.81 28.34 -3.96
C GLU A 189 3.96 28.23 -2.69
N ALA A 190 2.67 27.89 -2.83
CA ALA A 190 1.75 27.68 -1.71
C ALA A 190 2.14 26.49 -0.82
N ALA A 191 2.88 25.51 -1.34
CA ALA A 191 3.31 24.33 -0.60
C ALA A 191 4.51 24.59 0.31
N LEU A 192 5.37 25.57 -0.01
CA LEU A 192 6.60 25.86 0.74
C LEU A 192 6.36 26.12 2.25
N PRO A 193 5.51 27.09 2.66
CA PRO A 193 5.26 27.35 4.08
C PRO A 193 4.52 26.20 4.77
N VAL A 194 3.76 25.40 4.01
CA VAL A 194 3.06 24.21 4.55
C VAL A 194 4.06 23.08 4.79
N GLY A 195 4.98 22.85 3.86
CA GLY A 195 6.02 21.82 3.96
C GLY A 195 6.85 21.95 5.23
N GLU A 196 7.26 23.16 5.59
CA GLU A 196 7.98 23.43 6.84
C GLU A 196 7.16 23.08 8.10
N ARG A 197 5.83 23.13 8.02
CA ARG A 197 4.91 22.85 9.11
C ARG A 197 4.41 21.41 9.15
N ILE A 198 4.57 20.62 8.10
CA ILE A 198 4.04 19.24 8.05
C ILE A 198 4.45 18.41 9.27
N PRO A 199 5.71 18.41 9.75
CA PRO A 199 6.09 17.67 10.95
C PRO A 199 5.22 17.97 12.18
N ASP A 200 4.88 19.25 12.39
CA ASP A 200 4.00 19.67 13.50
C ASP A 200 2.53 19.28 13.27
N LEU A 201 2.13 19.13 12.00
CA LEU A 201 0.78 18.76 11.61
C LEU A 201 0.53 17.24 11.59
N VAL A 202 1.56 16.39 11.59
CA VAL A 202 1.38 14.92 11.49
C VAL A 202 0.42 14.38 12.55
N ALA A 203 0.65 14.73 13.82
CA ALA A 203 -0.17 14.25 14.92
C ALA A 203 -1.64 14.71 14.81
N PRO A 204 -1.96 16.02 14.69
CA PRO A 204 -3.35 16.44 14.61
C PRO A 204 -4.05 16.04 13.29
N LEU A 205 -3.31 15.91 12.18
CA LEU A 205 -3.85 15.33 10.94
C LEU A 205 -4.27 13.87 11.15
N LEU A 206 -3.42 13.04 11.76
CA LEU A 206 -3.71 11.63 12.03
C LEU A 206 -4.85 11.45 13.05
N GLU A 207 -4.93 12.31 14.08
CA GLU A 207 -6.05 12.32 15.03
C GLU A 207 -7.37 12.61 14.33
N ARG A 208 -7.42 13.62 13.46
CA ARG A 208 -8.63 13.95 12.69
C ARG A 208 -8.95 12.89 11.63
N LEU A 209 -7.93 12.36 10.97
CA LEU A 209 -8.08 11.31 9.95
C LEU A 209 -8.66 10.05 10.59
N CYS A 210 -8.02 9.50 11.62
CA CYS A 210 -8.38 8.21 12.21
C CYS A 210 -9.53 8.28 13.22
N ALA A 211 -10.25 9.40 13.31
CA ALA A 211 -11.48 9.49 14.10
C ALA A 211 -12.62 8.67 13.45
N GLU A 212 -13.46 8.03 14.28
CA GLU A 212 -14.58 7.20 13.81
C GLU A 212 -15.54 7.95 12.87
N PRO A 213 -16.00 7.38 11.74
CA PRO A 213 -15.88 5.97 11.39
C PRO A 213 -14.51 5.59 10.81
N THR A 214 -14.03 4.42 11.22
CA THR A 214 -12.87 3.75 10.65
C THR A 214 -13.27 2.49 9.88
N CYS A 215 -12.36 1.98 9.05
CA CYS A 215 -12.50 0.69 8.38
C CYS A 215 -11.14 -0.01 8.26
N LEU A 216 -11.15 -1.27 7.82
CA LEU A 216 -9.96 -1.92 7.32
C LEU A 216 -9.45 -1.17 6.08
N ALA A 217 -8.18 -0.78 6.08
CA ALA A 217 -7.51 -0.10 4.98
C ALA A 217 -6.29 -0.91 4.53
N HIS A 218 -6.04 -0.95 3.23
CA HIS A 218 -4.82 -1.50 2.64
C HIS A 218 -3.60 -0.62 2.97
N ALA A 219 -3.80 0.71 3.00
CA ALA A 219 -2.84 1.75 3.31
C ALA A 219 -1.61 1.86 2.39
N ASP A 220 -1.64 1.20 1.23
CA ASP A 220 -0.59 1.29 0.21
C ASP A 220 -1.15 1.06 -1.21
N VAL A 221 -2.28 1.71 -1.51
CA VAL A 221 -3.01 1.55 -2.78
C VAL A 221 -2.35 2.39 -3.89
N ARG A 222 -1.27 1.84 -4.43
CA ARG A 222 -0.53 2.35 -5.59
C ARG A 222 -0.62 1.39 -6.78
N LEU A 223 -0.43 1.89 -8.00
CA LEU A 223 -0.60 1.08 -9.21
C LEU A 223 0.31 -0.14 -9.27
N ASP A 224 1.52 -0.04 -8.73
CA ASP A 224 2.47 -1.16 -8.67
C ASP A 224 2.00 -2.31 -7.75
N ASN A 225 0.96 -2.08 -6.92
CA ASN A 225 0.35 -3.09 -6.04
C ASN A 225 -1.02 -3.59 -6.59
N ILE A 226 -1.35 -3.26 -7.84
CA ILE A 226 -2.65 -3.57 -8.43
C ILE A 226 -2.47 -4.37 -9.71
N PHE A 227 -3.10 -5.54 -9.78
CA PHE A 227 -3.21 -6.32 -10.99
C PHE A 227 -4.58 -6.11 -11.65
N PHE A 228 -4.56 -5.89 -12.97
CA PHE A 228 -5.72 -5.68 -13.81
C PHE A 228 -5.97 -6.90 -14.70
N GLY A 229 -7.15 -7.48 -14.57
CA GLY A 229 -7.72 -8.45 -15.51
C GLY A 229 -8.76 -7.81 -16.42
N LYS A 230 -9.48 -8.65 -17.18
CA LYS A 230 -10.56 -8.19 -18.06
C LYS A 230 -11.74 -7.64 -17.27
N ASP A 231 -12.13 -8.37 -16.22
CA ASP A 231 -13.32 -8.11 -15.41
C ASP A 231 -12.99 -8.19 -13.90
N GLU A 232 -11.71 -8.13 -13.54
CA GLU A 232 -11.24 -8.22 -12.15
C GLU A 232 -10.07 -7.27 -11.87
N ILE A 233 -9.96 -6.87 -10.60
CA ILE A 233 -8.81 -6.20 -10.03
C ILE A 233 -8.36 -6.97 -8.80
N VAL A 234 -7.05 -7.14 -8.64
CA VAL A 234 -6.46 -7.83 -7.49
C VAL A 234 -5.48 -6.89 -6.80
N LEU A 235 -5.73 -6.62 -5.52
CA LEU A 235 -4.80 -5.86 -4.67
C LEU A 235 -3.82 -6.84 -3.99
N VAL A 236 -2.53 -6.51 -4.06
CA VAL A 236 -1.45 -7.28 -3.45
C VAL A 236 -0.66 -6.44 -2.47
N ASP A 237 0.22 -7.08 -1.69
CA ASP A 237 1.11 -6.42 -0.73
C ASP A 237 0.40 -5.82 0.49
N TRP A 238 -0.22 -6.70 1.28
CA TRP A 238 -1.03 -6.37 2.46
C TRP A 238 -0.20 -6.08 3.73
N GLN A 239 1.10 -5.85 3.59
CA GLN A 239 2.02 -5.58 4.71
C GLN A 239 1.72 -4.26 5.47
N SER A 240 0.96 -3.36 4.84
CA SER A 240 0.53 -2.09 5.41
C SER A 240 -0.91 -2.10 5.95
N VAL A 241 -1.59 -3.26 5.98
CA VAL A 241 -2.99 -3.35 6.41
C VAL A 241 -3.20 -2.81 7.83
N CYS A 242 -4.16 -1.90 8.00
CA CYS A 242 -4.45 -1.25 9.29
C CYS A 242 -5.93 -0.90 9.44
N VAL A 243 -6.30 -0.42 10.62
CA VAL A 243 -7.55 0.31 10.82
C VAL A 243 -7.27 1.79 10.60
N SER A 244 -7.99 2.42 9.67
CA SER A 244 -7.87 3.85 9.38
C SER A 244 -9.18 4.44 8.84
N ALA A 245 -9.13 5.70 8.43
CA ALA A 245 -10.18 6.34 7.67
C ALA A 245 -10.41 5.64 6.32
N PRO A 246 -11.68 5.51 5.87
CA PRO A 246 -11.99 5.11 4.50
C PRO A 246 -11.36 6.04 3.44
N GLU A 247 -11.11 7.30 3.78
CA GLU A 247 -10.48 8.26 2.87
C GLU A 247 -8.99 7.98 2.62
N GLN A 248 -8.31 7.20 3.47
CA GLN A 248 -6.85 7.02 3.36
C GLN A 248 -6.44 6.35 2.05
N ASP A 249 -7.02 5.21 1.71
CA ASP A 249 -6.68 4.49 0.47
C ASP A 249 -7.12 5.26 -0.77
N LEU A 250 -8.29 5.90 -0.71
CA LEU A 250 -8.78 6.75 -1.79
C LEU A 250 -7.83 7.93 -2.05
N ALA A 251 -7.44 8.65 -0.99
CA ALA A 251 -6.54 9.79 -1.10
C ALA A 251 -5.16 9.37 -1.61
N TYR A 252 -4.64 8.22 -1.16
CA TYR A 252 -3.36 7.70 -1.67
C TYR A 252 -3.45 7.49 -3.19
N PHE A 253 -4.44 6.72 -3.63
CA PHE A 253 -4.61 6.41 -5.05
C PHE A 253 -4.83 7.67 -5.90
N VAL A 254 -5.78 8.54 -5.51
CA VAL A 254 -6.16 9.72 -6.29
C VAL A 254 -5.02 10.75 -6.36
N THR A 255 -4.31 10.98 -5.26
CA THR A 255 -3.28 12.02 -5.22
C THR A 255 -1.97 11.56 -5.85
N GLN A 256 -1.62 10.27 -5.77
CA GLN A 256 -0.29 9.82 -6.17
C GLN A 256 -0.28 9.00 -7.48
N SER A 257 -1.38 8.31 -7.80
CA SER A 257 -1.45 7.37 -8.92
C SER A 257 -2.18 7.88 -10.15
N LEU A 258 -3.15 8.79 -9.98
CA LEU A 258 -3.87 9.34 -11.13
C LEU A 258 -3.04 10.44 -11.82
N PRO A 259 -2.79 10.31 -13.13
CA PRO A 259 -2.27 11.43 -13.92
C PRO A 259 -3.23 12.62 -13.86
N PRO A 260 -2.75 13.88 -13.91
CA PRO A 260 -3.60 15.08 -13.78
C PRO A 260 -4.78 15.09 -14.76
N LYS A 261 -4.57 14.61 -16.00
CA LYS A 261 -5.64 14.49 -17.00
C LYS A 261 -6.77 13.58 -16.51
N VAL A 262 -6.45 12.38 -16.02
CA VAL A 262 -7.45 11.42 -15.54
C VAL A 262 -8.08 11.89 -14.24
N ARG A 263 -7.28 12.49 -13.35
CA ARG A 263 -7.81 13.08 -12.11
C ARG A 263 -8.88 14.14 -12.38
N ALA A 264 -8.72 14.95 -13.42
CA ALA A 264 -9.68 15.99 -13.80
C ALA A 264 -10.95 15.48 -14.51
N GLU A 265 -11.02 14.20 -14.89
CA GLU A 265 -12.16 13.66 -15.66
C GLU A 265 -13.40 13.34 -14.80
N GLU A 266 -13.27 13.25 -13.48
CA GLU A 266 -14.34 12.80 -12.58
C GLU A 266 -14.20 13.43 -11.18
N ASP A 267 -15.30 13.56 -10.44
CA ASP A 267 -15.24 13.72 -8.99
C ASP A 267 -15.08 12.34 -8.33
N TRP A 268 -13.83 11.88 -8.26
CA TRP A 268 -13.47 10.55 -7.76
C TRP A 268 -13.95 10.28 -6.34
N LEU A 269 -14.03 11.32 -5.49
CA LEU A 269 -14.57 11.20 -4.16
C LEU A 269 -16.07 11.00 -4.17
N ALA A 270 -16.81 11.74 -5.00
CA ALA A 270 -18.24 11.54 -5.15
C ALA A 270 -18.55 10.14 -5.72
N HIS A 271 -17.76 9.65 -6.68
CA HIS A 271 -17.89 8.28 -7.19
C HIS A 271 -17.67 7.25 -6.08
N TYR A 272 -16.57 7.36 -5.33
CA TYR A 272 -16.29 6.50 -4.19
C TYR A 272 -17.42 6.51 -3.15
N HIS A 273 -17.90 7.69 -2.78
CA HIS A 273 -18.98 7.88 -1.80
C HIS A 273 -20.30 7.24 -2.26
N ALA A 274 -20.65 7.42 -3.54
CA ALA A 274 -21.81 6.76 -4.14
C ALA A 274 -21.66 5.23 -4.13
N SER A 275 -20.45 4.73 -4.40
CA SER A 275 -20.11 3.30 -4.38
C SER A 275 -20.24 2.70 -2.97
N LEU A 276 -19.82 3.43 -1.92
CA LEU A 276 -20.06 3.05 -0.52
C LEU A 276 -21.56 3.05 -0.16
N THR A 277 -22.28 4.10 -0.56
CA THR A 277 -23.72 4.25 -0.29
C THR A 277 -24.51 3.12 -0.92
N ALA A 278 -24.18 2.73 -2.15
CA ALA A 278 -24.78 1.58 -2.85
C ALA A 278 -24.55 0.25 -2.12
N ARG A 279 -23.50 0.16 -1.28
CA ARG A 279 -23.17 -1.00 -0.44
C ARG A 279 -23.75 -0.89 0.99
N GLY A 280 -24.64 0.08 1.23
CA GLY A 280 -25.37 0.20 2.48
C GLY A 280 -24.68 1.00 3.58
N ILE A 281 -23.58 1.70 3.25
CA ILE A 281 -22.89 2.57 4.21
C ILE A 281 -23.55 3.95 4.25
N ASP A 282 -24.06 4.34 5.42
CA ASP A 282 -24.55 5.69 5.68
C ASP A 282 -23.41 6.56 6.24
N TYR A 283 -22.84 7.40 5.37
CA TYR A 283 -21.71 8.26 5.70
C TYR A 283 -21.88 9.63 5.03
N PRO A 284 -21.84 10.77 5.75
CA PRO A 284 -22.04 12.08 5.13
C PRO A 284 -20.93 12.46 4.13
N ILE A 285 -21.30 12.87 2.91
CA ILE A 285 -20.33 13.21 1.86
C ILE A 285 -19.46 14.42 2.22
N GLU A 286 -19.99 15.39 2.96
CA GLU A 286 -19.28 16.58 3.42
C GLU A 286 -18.14 16.20 4.37
N ARG A 287 -18.40 15.21 5.24
CA ARG A 287 -17.38 14.65 6.12
C ARG A 287 -16.33 13.87 5.34
N CYS A 288 -16.76 13.12 4.32
CA CYS A 288 -15.85 12.43 3.39
C CYS A 288 -14.91 13.42 2.70
N ARG A 289 -15.45 14.52 2.15
CA ARG A 289 -14.68 15.58 1.48
C ARG A 289 -13.66 16.22 2.40
N GLU A 290 -14.05 16.57 3.61
CA GLU A 290 -13.14 17.15 4.59
C GLU A 290 -12.00 16.19 4.94
N ARG A 291 -12.32 14.93 5.27
CA ARG A 291 -11.31 13.92 5.62
C ARG A 291 -10.42 13.54 4.46
N PHE A 292 -10.90 13.62 3.22
CA PHE A 292 -10.09 13.39 2.04
C PHE A 292 -8.99 14.45 1.87
N VAL A 293 -9.29 15.72 2.16
CA VAL A 293 -8.25 16.78 2.18
C VAL A 293 -7.25 16.54 3.31
N VAL A 294 -7.72 16.16 4.50
CA VAL A 294 -6.86 15.81 5.65
C VAL A 294 -5.95 14.62 5.32
N ALA A 295 -6.51 13.56 4.72
CA ALA A 295 -5.79 12.38 4.28
C ALA A 295 -4.72 12.74 3.24
N SER A 296 -5.09 13.56 2.25
CA SER A 296 -4.18 14.02 1.19
C SER A 296 -3.00 14.80 1.74
N LEU A 297 -3.23 15.68 2.73
CA LEU A 297 -2.17 16.41 3.43
C LEU A 297 -1.25 15.49 4.22
N TYR A 298 -1.81 14.53 4.95
CA TYR A 298 -1.01 13.56 5.68
C TYR A 298 -0.16 12.69 4.74
N LEU A 299 -0.75 12.22 3.63
CA LEU A 299 -0.08 11.37 2.64
C LEU A 299 1.00 12.09 1.84
N LEU A 300 1.09 13.42 1.93
CA LEU A 300 2.27 14.15 1.47
C LEU A 300 3.55 13.64 2.14
N CYS A 301 3.46 13.13 3.37
CA CYS A 301 4.60 12.50 4.05
C CYS A 301 5.16 11.32 3.27
N TYR A 302 4.29 10.45 2.75
CA TYR A 302 4.73 9.32 1.95
C TYR A 302 5.43 9.79 0.68
N ALA A 303 4.85 10.79 -0.01
CA ALA A 303 5.45 11.32 -1.23
C ALA A 303 6.84 11.94 -1.01
N VAL A 304 6.99 12.72 0.05
CA VAL A 304 8.27 13.36 0.40
C VAL A 304 9.30 12.34 0.87
N ILE A 305 8.90 11.37 1.72
CA ILE A 305 9.81 10.34 2.22
C ILE A 305 10.31 9.47 1.08
N ILE A 306 9.40 8.98 0.22
CA ILE A 306 9.77 8.14 -0.92
C ILE A 306 10.66 8.93 -1.88
N ALA A 307 10.22 10.11 -2.35
CA ALA A 307 11.00 10.91 -3.29
C ALA A 307 12.37 11.34 -2.72
N GLY A 308 12.46 11.63 -1.42
CA GLY A 308 13.69 12.04 -0.76
C GLY A 308 14.66 10.89 -0.45
N THR A 309 14.22 9.63 -0.52
CA THR A 309 15.05 8.44 -0.20
C THR A 309 15.33 7.54 -1.41
N LEU A 310 14.68 7.78 -2.54
CA LEU A 310 14.90 7.03 -3.78
C LEU A 310 16.34 7.19 -4.28
N ASP A 311 16.94 6.08 -4.72
CA ASP A 311 18.21 6.12 -5.44
C ASP A 311 18.01 6.76 -6.82
N LEU A 312 18.39 8.03 -6.92
CA LEU A 312 18.33 8.81 -8.16
C LEU A 312 19.39 8.37 -9.17
N GLY A 313 20.27 7.41 -8.87
CA GLY A 313 21.19 6.81 -9.84
C GLY A 313 20.50 5.96 -10.91
N ASN A 314 19.24 5.55 -10.68
CA ASN A 314 18.43 4.75 -11.61
C ASN A 314 17.37 5.63 -12.31
N GLU A 315 17.32 5.60 -13.65
CA GLU A 315 16.33 6.32 -14.46
C GLU A 315 14.88 6.04 -14.02
N ARG A 316 14.57 4.79 -13.65
CA ARG A 316 13.24 4.43 -13.14
C ARG A 316 12.97 5.03 -11.76
N GLY A 317 13.98 5.10 -10.89
CA GLY A 317 13.88 5.71 -9.57
C GLY A 317 13.57 7.21 -9.66
N GLN A 318 14.29 7.93 -10.53
CA GLN A 318 14.00 9.35 -10.80
C GLN A 318 12.59 9.54 -11.38
N ALA A 319 12.19 8.72 -12.36
CA ALA A 319 10.86 8.81 -12.97
C ALA A 319 9.74 8.56 -11.96
N LEU A 320 9.91 7.57 -11.07
CA LEU A 320 8.96 7.27 -10.00
C LEU A 320 8.85 8.43 -9.02
N GLY A 321 9.97 8.93 -8.50
CA GLY A 321 9.98 10.06 -7.56
C GLY A 321 9.30 11.29 -8.16
N ARG A 322 9.62 11.62 -9.41
CA ARG A 322 9.03 12.76 -10.11
C ARG A 322 7.53 12.60 -10.36
N THR A 323 7.10 11.40 -10.75
CA THR A 323 5.68 11.12 -11.04
C THR A 323 4.86 11.16 -9.75
N LEU A 324 5.30 10.44 -8.72
CA LEU A 324 4.59 10.34 -7.45
C LEU A 324 4.50 11.71 -6.76
N LEU A 325 5.64 12.41 -6.61
CA LEU A 325 5.67 13.72 -5.97
C LEU A 325 4.92 14.77 -6.80
N GLY A 326 5.10 14.77 -8.12
CA GLY A 326 4.44 15.72 -9.01
C GLY A 326 2.92 15.56 -9.00
N ASN A 327 2.43 14.32 -9.05
CA ASN A 327 1.00 14.03 -8.93
C ASN A 327 0.46 14.51 -7.59
N ALA A 328 1.16 14.22 -6.48
CA ALA A 328 0.75 14.62 -5.14
C ALA A 328 0.67 16.13 -5.00
N MET A 329 1.74 16.84 -5.35
CA MET A 329 1.82 18.30 -5.26
C MET A 329 0.71 18.99 -6.06
N SER A 330 0.49 18.57 -7.31
CA SER A 330 -0.57 19.19 -8.12
C SER A 330 -1.97 18.81 -7.62
N ALA A 331 -2.17 17.60 -7.07
CA ALA A 331 -3.46 17.22 -6.48
C ALA A 331 -3.81 18.14 -5.30
N LEU A 332 -2.85 18.32 -4.39
CA LEU A 332 -3.02 19.11 -3.20
C LEU A 332 -3.27 20.59 -3.54
N ASP A 333 -2.59 21.12 -4.56
CA ASP A 333 -2.81 22.48 -5.04
C ASP A 333 -4.21 22.64 -5.67
N GLU A 334 -4.59 21.74 -6.57
CA GLU A 334 -5.91 21.72 -7.24
C GLU A 334 -7.08 21.70 -6.24
N MET A 335 -6.95 20.96 -5.14
CA MET A 335 -7.98 20.87 -4.10
C MET A 335 -7.87 21.95 -3.00
N GLY A 336 -6.92 22.87 -3.11
CA GLY A 336 -6.70 23.93 -2.10
C GLY A 336 -6.20 23.43 -0.75
N ALA A 337 -5.58 22.24 -0.71
CA ALA A 337 -5.12 21.60 0.52
C ALA A 337 -4.07 22.44 1.25
N PHE A 338 -3.18 23.13 0.53
CA PHE A 338 -2.17 24.00 1.16
C PHE A 338 -2.79 25.23 1.83
N THR A 339 -3.85 25.80 1.25
CA THR A 339 -4.62 26.88 1.88
C THR A 339 -5.38 26.38 3.10
N PHE A 340 -5.95 25.18 3.02
CA PHE A 340 -6.59 24.52 4.16
C PHE A 340 -5.60 24.28 5.31
N ALA A 341 -4.41 23.73 5.02
CA ALA A 341 -3.35 23.47 5.99
C ALA A 341 -2.87 24.74 6.68
N SER A 342 -2.81 25.86 5.96
CA SER A 342 -2.41 27.15 6.52
C SER A 342 -3.31 27.60 7.66
N ASN A 343 -4.59 27.25 7.60
CA ASN A 343 -5.62 27.55 8.60
C ASN A 343 -5.96 26.34 9.49
N PHE A 344 -5.20 25.24 9.39
CA PHE A 344 -5.45 24.06 10.19
C PHE A 344 -5.16 24.37 11.67
N PRO A 345 -6.12 24.14 12.57
CA PRO A 345 -6.05 24.54 13.96
C PRO A 345 -5.02 23.75 14.77
#